data_AF-A0A965Z7I2-F1
#
_entry.id   AF-A0A965Z7I2-F1
#
_cell.length_a   1.000
_cell.length_b   1.000
_cell.length_c   1.000
_cell.angle_alpha   90.00
_cell.angle_beta   90.00
_cell.angle_gamma   90.00
#
_symmetry.space_group_name_H-M   'P 1'
#
loop_
_entity.id
_entity.type
_entity.pdbx_description
1 polymer ?
#
loop_
_entity_poly.entity_id
_entity_poly.type
_entity_poly.pdbx_seq_one_letter_code
_entity_poly.pdbx_strand_id
1 'polypeptide(L)'
;MKSEFEAGYTQIRPKATREKYKWTLSWEYMSIADWNLLKAHFIENSGGSFTIKKDMIFEDSDYTVIYSIDEITASSTGVIGQYSTEIQIEVL
;
A
#
# COMPACT_ATOMS: atom_id res chain seq x y z
N MET A 1 11.61 -13.40 22.73
CA MET A 1 12.31 -14.24 23.71
C MET A 1 12.55 -13.38 24.95
N LYS A 2 11.85 -13.63 26.06
CA LYS A 2 12.01 -12.89 27.32
C LYS A 2 13.10 -13.60 28.13
N SER A 3 14.14 -12.87 28.52
CA SER A 3 15.18 -13.35 29.44
C SER A 3 15.03 -12.53 30.71
N GLU A 4 14.71 -13.19 31.82
CA GLU A 4 14.62 -12.56 33.14
C GLU A 4 16.04 -12.48 33.73
N PHE A 5 16.44 -11.30 34.19
CA PHE A 5 17.63 -11.12 35.03
C PHE A 5 17.18 -10.81 36.46
N GLU A 6 17.94 -11.34 37.42
CA GLU A 6 17.76 -11.19 38.86
C GLU A 6 17.91 -9.72 39.28
N ALA A 7 16.81 -8.95 39.25
CA ALA A 7 16.60 -7.67 39.98
C ALA A 7 15.30 -6.94 39.57
N GLY A 8 14.35 -7.58 38.88
CA GLY A 8 13.07 -6.94 38.49
C GLY A 8 13.21 -5.86 37.41
N TYR A 9 14.41 -5.63 36.87
CA TYR A 9 14.61 -4.75 35.73
C TYR A 9 14.23 -5.47 34.44
N THR A 10 13.09 -5.11 33.87
CA THR A 10 12.68 -5.55 32.52
C THR A 10 13.32 -4.63 31.49
N GLN A 11 14.39 -5.08 30.81
CA GLN A 11 14.88 -4.38 29.63
C GLN A 11 13.95 -4.66 28.45
N ILE A 12 13.12 -3.68 28.09
CA ILE A 12 12.42 -3.67 26.81
C ILE A 12 13.39 -3.01 25.82
N ARG A 13 14.03 -3.78 24.94
CA ARG A 13 14.70 -3.18 23.78
C ARG A 13 13.61 -2.48 22.96
N PRO A 14 13.73 -1.18 22.64
CA PRO A 14 12.86 -0.55 21.66
C PRO A 14 12.94 -1.39 20.40
N LYS A 15 11.83 -1.97 19.98
CA LYS A 15 11.75 -2.61 18.67
C LYS A 15 11.95 -1.46 17.70
N ALA A 16 13.12 -1.37 17.07
CA ALA A 16 13.37 -0.44 15.98
C ALA A 16 12.40 -0.81 14.87
N THR A 17 11.20 -0.27 14.95
CA THR A 17 10.14 -0.48 13.97
C THR A 17 10.43 0.61 12.97
N ARG A 18 11.22 0.28 11.94
CA ARG A 18 11.46 1.19 10.83
C ARG A 18 10.08 1.65 10.36
N GLU A 19 9.84 2.95 10.33
CA GLU A 19 8.58 3.48 9.82
C GLU A 19 8.43 2.99 8.37
N LYS A 20 7.37 2.22 8.11
CA LYS A 20 7.05 1.78 6.76
C LYS A 20 6.44 2.96 6.02
N TYR A 21 6.98 3.27 4.84
CA TYR A 21 6.37 4.27 3.97
C TYR A 21 5.01 3.77 3.51
N LYS A 22 3.99 4.62 3.65
CA LYS A 22 2.65 4.40 3.13
C LYS A 22 2.36 5.48 2.10
N TRP A 23 1.82 5.06 0.96
CA TRP A 23 1.39 5.96 -0.09
C TRP A 23 -0.07 5.70 -0.44
N THR A 24 -0.75 6.80 -0.72
CA THR A 24 -2.10 6.79 -1.25
C THR A 24 -2.01 7.13 -2.73
N LEU A 25 -2.50 6.23 -3.58
CA LEU A 25 -2.67 6.47 -5.00
C LEU A 25 -4.15 6.77 -5.23
N SER A 26 -4.46 7.94 -5.77
CA SER A 26 -5.82 8.36 -6.06
C SER A 26 -5.97 8.76 -7.51
N TRP A 27 -7.12 8.42 -8.09
CA TRP A 27 -7.51 8.80 -9.43
C TRP A 27 -8.88 9.44 -9.36
N GLU A 28 -8.98 10.71 -9.78
CA GLU A 28 -10.25 11.43 -9.82
C GLU A 28 -11.07 11.05 -11.06
N TYR A 29 -10.41 10.80 -12.19
CA TYR A 29 -11.05 10.46 -13.46
C TYR A 29 -10.36 9.25 -14.07
N MET A 30 -10.97 8.08 -13.91
CA MET A 30 -10.50 6.81 -14.46
C MET A 30 -11.55 6.24 -15.41
N SER A 31 -11.15 5.78 -16.60
CA SER A 31 -12.06 5.12 -17.52
C SER A 31 -12.52 3.76 -16.96
N ILE A 32 -13.67 3.26 -17.41
CA ILE A 32 -14.12 1.92 -17.00
C ILE A 32 -13.14 0.81 -17.39
N ALA A 33 -12.39 0.99 -18.48
CA ALA A 33 -11.38 0.03 -18.92
C ALA A 33 -10.19 -0.01 -17.95
N ASP A 34 -9.66 1.16 -17.59
CA ASP A 34 -8.57 1.28 -16.63
C ASP A 34 -8.97 0.80 -15.24
N TRP A 35 -10.21 1.06 -14.83
CA TRP A 35 -10.76 0.56 -13.58
C TRP A 35 -10.78 -0.98 -13.55
N ASN A 36 -11.23 -1.61 -14.63
CA ASN A 36 -11.25 -3.07 -14.72
C ASN A 36 -9.83 -3.66 -14.71
N LEU A 37 -8.87 -3.00 -15.36
CA LEU A 37 -7.45 -3.39 -15.32
C LEU A 37 -6.88 -3.26 -13.92
N LEU A 38 -7.12 -2.15 -13.23
CA LEU A 38 -6.68 -1.93 -11.85
C LEU A 38 -7.27 -2.98 -10.92
N LYS A 39 -8.57 -3.25 -11.04
CA LYS A 39 -9.27 -4.25 -10.24
C LYS A 39 -8.70 -5.66 -10.48
N ALA A 40 -8.43 -6.03 -11.73
CA ALA A 40 -7.82 -7.31 -12.06
C ALA A 40 -6.41 -7.42 -11.45
N HIS A 41 -5.59 -6.38 -11.59
CA HIS A 41 -4.26 -6.32 -10.99
C HIS A 41 -4.31 -6.42 -9.46
N PHE A 42 -5.26 -5.73 -8.83
CA PHE A 42 -5.47 -5.78 -7.38
C PHE A 42 -5.81 -7.20 -6.91
N ILE A 43 -6.71 -7.90 -7.61
CA ILE A 43 -7.10 -9.27 -7.28
C ILE A 43 -5.91 -10.23 -7.45
N GLU A 44 -5.17 -10.12 -8.56
CA GLU A 44 -4.02 -10.97 -8.85
C GLU A 44 -2.89 -10.80 -7.83
N ASN A 45 -2.67 -9.57 -7.35
CA ASN A 45 -1.62 -9.25 -6.38
C ASN A 45 -2.16 -9.10 -4.95
N SER A 46 -3.40 -9.51 -4.69
CA SER A 46 -4.00 -9.44 -3.35
C SER A 46 -3.24 -10.37 -2.38
N GLY A 47 -2.69 -9.81 -1.32
CA GLY A 47 -1.82 -10.54 -0.38
C GLY A 47 -0.40 -10.82 -0.88
N GLY A 48 -0.06 -10.40 -2.11
CA GLY A 48 1.29 -10.46 -2.67
C GLY A 48 2.02 -9.13 -2.57
N SER A 49 3.31 -9.14 -2.89
CA SER A 49 4.11 -7.94 -3.09
C SER A 49 4.42 -7.71 -4.55
N PHE A 50 4.47 -6.44 -4.95
CA PHE A 50 4.79 -6.02 -6.31
C PHE A 50 5.78 -4.86 -6.29
N THR A 51 6.51 -4.69 -7.38
CA THR A 51 7.52 -3.64 -7.51
C THR A 51 6.93 -2.41 -8.20
N ILE A 52 7.02 -1.26 -7.56
CA ILE A 52 6.76 0.04 -8.18
C ILE A 52 8.11 0.66 -8.54
N LYS A 53 8.26 0.98 -9.83
CA LYS A 53 9.41 1.73 -10.36
C LYS A 53 9.16 3.23 -10.28
N LYS A 54 10.22 3.96 -9.96
CA LYS A 54 10.15 5.32 -9.44
C LYS A 54 10.40 6.39 -10.49
N ASP A 55 9.59 6.39 -11.53
CA ASP A 55 9.32 7.64 -12.27
C ASP A 55 8.15 8.41 -11.61
N MET A 56 7.47 7.83 -10.61
CA MET A 56 6.24 8.36 -10.02
C MET A 56 6.37 8.98 -8.61
N ILE A 57 7.45 8.75 -7.84
CA ILE A 57 7.45 9.00 -6.38
C ILE A 57 8.78 9.60 -5.83
N PHE A 58 9.49 10.46 -6.59
CA PHE A 58 10.51 11.43 -6.07
C PHE A 58 12.01 11.05 -5.88
N GLU A 59 12.60 10.00 -6.50
CA GLU A 59 14.03 9.59 -6.32
C GLU A 59 14.35 8.32 -7.17
N ASP A 60 15.60 7.95 -7.44
CA ASP A 60 15.94 6.75 -8.23
C ASP A 60 15.96 5.46 -7.39
N SER A 61 14.80 4.88 -7.04
CA SER A 61 14.77 3.60 -6.30
C SER A 61 13.51 2.78 -6.53
N ASP A 62 13.65 1.53 -6.92
CA ASP A 62 12.57 0.56 -7.00
C ASP A 62 12.08 0.17 -5.60
N TYR A 63 10.78 0.26 -5.35
CA TYR A 63 10.17 -0.11 -4.09
C TYR A 63 9.35 -1.39 -4.22
N THR A 64 9.54 -2.31 -3.28
CA THR A 64 8.65 -3.47 -3.13
C THR A 64 7.54 -3.07 -2.17
N VAL A 65 6.31 -3.10 -2.66
CA VAL A 65 5.11 -2.67 -1.93
C VAL A 65 4.08 -3.78 -1.85
N ILE A 66 3.16 -3.63 -0.90
CA ILE A 66 1.94 -4.43 -0.77
C ILE A 66 0.73 -3.51 -0.72
N TYR A 67 -0.45 -4.03 -1.04
CA TYR A 67 -1.69 -3.32 -0.75
C TYR A 67 -1.94 -3.31 0.77
N SER A 68 -2.28 -2.14 1.31
CA SER A 68 -2.66 -1.95 2.72
C SER A 68 -4.17 -2.04 2.93
N ILE A 69 -4.95 -2.29 1.87
CA ILE A 69 -6.40 -2.41 1.86
C ILE A 69 -6.80 -3.81 1.40
N ASP A 70 -7.92 -4.30 1.93
CA ASP A 70 -8.47 -5.61 1.58
C ASP A 70 -9.46 -5.55 0.41
N GLU A 71 -10.06 -4.38 0.18
CA GLU A 71 -11.07 -4.17 -0.86
C GLU A 71 -10.83 -2.86 -1.60
N ILE A 72 -10.98 -2.89 -2.93
CA ILE A 72 -10.92 -1.72 -3.79
C ILE A 72 -12.33 -1.27 -4.17
N THR A 73 -12.63 0.02 -3.98
CA THR A 73 -13.93 0.61 -4.30
C THR A 73 -13.77 1.75 -5.32
N ALA A 74 -14.80 1.96 -6.12
CA ALA A 74 -14.87 3.05 -7.09
C ALA A 74 -16.19 3.80 -6.93
N SER A 75 -16.13 5.11 -7.06
CA SER A 75 -17.28 6.01 -7.04
C SER A 75 -17.51 6.61 -8.42
N SER A 76 -18.77 6.82 -8.81
CA SER A 76 -19.09 7.50 -10.07
C SER A 76 -18.92 9.01 -9.90
N THR A 77 -18.10 9.65 -10.73
CA THR A 77 -17.86 11.11 -10.68
C THR A 77 -18.95 11.96 -11.36
N GLY A 78 -20.08 11.37 -11.72
CA GLY A 78 -21.18 12.05 -12.42
C GLY A 78 -20.95 12.23 -13.93
N VAL A 79 -19.72 12.01 -14.40
CA VAL A 79 -19.37 11.88 -15.81
C VAL A 79 -19.58 10.43 -16.26
N ILE A 80 -20.29 10.22 -17.36
CA ILE A 80 -20.60 8.87 -17.86
C ILE A 80 -19.31 8.14 -18.23
N GLY A 81 -19.13 6.95 -17.67
CA GLY A 81 -17.99 6.06 -17.97
C GLY A 81 -16.69 6.41 -17.25
N GLN A 82 -16.74 7.34 -16.29
CA GLN A 82 -15.61 7.68 -15.42
C GLN A 82 -15.88 7.32 -13.96
N TYR A 83 -14.81 6.90 -13.30
CA TYR A 83 -14.80 6.48 -11.91
C TYR A 83 -13.68 7.19 -11.15
N SER A 84 -13.91 7.46 -9.88
CA SER A 84 -12.89 7.88 -8.93
C SER A 84 -12.58 6.72 -7.98
N THR A 85 -11.30 6.48 -7.71
CA THR A 85 -10.84 5.41 -6.82
C THR A 85 -9.57 5.82 -6.09
N GLU A 86 -9.38 5.22 -4.92
CA GLU A 86 -8.23 5.45 -4.06
C GLU A 86 -7.73 4.09 -3.54
N ILE A 87 -6.42 3.87 -3.60
CA ILE A 87 -5.78 2.68 -3.04
C ILE A 87 -4.60 3.07 -2.17
N GLN A 88 -4.39 2.31 -1.10
CA GLN A 88 -3.26 2.50 -0.22
C GLN A 88 -2.26 1.35 -0.39
N ILE A 89 -0.99 1.73 -0.53
CA ILE A 89 0.13 0.80 -0.63
C ILE A 89 1.13 1.09 0.49
N GLU A 90 1.81 0.07 0.97
CA GLU A 90 2.90 0.21 1.94
C GLU A 90 4.17 -0.51 1.48
N VAL A 91 5.32 0.10 1.76
CA VAL A 91 6.63 -0.50 1.51
C VAL A 91 6.91 -1.59 2.54
N LEU A 92 7.42 -2.73 2.07
CA LEU A 92 7.83 -3.85 2.93
C LEU A 92 9.03 -3.52 3.84
#